data_AF-A0A1B0CE85-F1
#
_entry.id   AF-A0A1B0CE85-F1
#
_cell.length_a   1.000
_cell.length_b   1.000
_cell.length_c   1.000
_cell.angle_alpha   90.00
_cell.angle_beta   90.00
_cell.angle_gamma   90.00
#
_symmetry.space_group_name_H-M   'P 1'
#
loop_
_entity.id
_entity.type
_entity.pdbx_description
1 polymer ?
#
loop_
_entity_poly.entity_id
_entity_poly.type
_entity_poly.pdbx_seq_one_letter_code
_entity_poly.pdbx_strand_id
1 'polypeptide(L)'
;MWSQRGDCERILPSMSFSMQWIKMLTQHPIRFPLRFPPHRIFGGFLIQSPTPRGASLIRMMNSFLGEEAFQNAVRSYLKRFEYANAVQNDLWQIMSEFGHKYRVLPPELNVKNIMDTWTIKAGYPILSVVRNGSDLVITQQRYMLPQAKVQDKSRWYIPITLITKSSPAHSETPSYWMTDEDEQIVIPDVVRQDEWVCLNVNRTGYYRVKYDYESLTQLARHFEQLPEINRAQLIDDALNLARAEYVTYDIALTFLIRMGHSYTDVLPWAAAMRGIEYLTDMLIREPAFDSFKTVMRHIVLPAFQHLGFDEKDDETHVQLLHRARVVQLACTFGYDRCTNRAQFLFREWIRIPKINNIKPNLKGTVYCVAIREGGVHEWRFAYKQYLETTSASEKECCSVLSVAREIHRYSPNIST
;
A
#
# COMPACT_ATOMS: atom_id res chain seq x y z
N MET A 1 7.81 15.28 -19.10
CA MET A 1 8.24 13.88 -18.91
C MET A 1 7.73 13.40 -17.56
N TRP A 2 6.46 13.00 -17.49
CA TRP A 2 5.88 12.28 -16.37
C TRP A 2 5.50 10.93 -16.96
N SER A 3 6.27 9.89 -16.64
CA SER A 3 6.04 8.54 -17.15
C SER A 3 5.04 7.87 -16.21
N GLN A 4 3.86 7.50 -16.73
CA GLN A 4 2.76 6.85 -15.99
C GLN A 4 3.21 5.64 -15.13
N ARG A 5 4.35 4.99 -15.46
CA ARG A 5 4.89 3.87 -14.67
C ARG A 5 5.60 4.32 -13.38
N GLY A 6 6.39 5.39 -13.42
CA GLY A 6 7.16 5.85 -12.26
C GLY A 6 6.31 6.46 -11.15
N ASP A 7 5.16 7.03 -11.48
CA ASP A 7 4.25 7.65 -10.50
C ASP A 7 3.41 6.59 -9.74
N CYS A 8 2.99 5.51 -10.40
CA CYS A 8 2.26 4.43 -9.75
C CYS A 8 3.07 3.73 -8.64
N GLU A 9 4.39 3.63 -8.82
CA GLU A 9 5.30 2.86 -7.97
C GLU A 9 5.56 3.48 -6.59
N ARG A 10 5.45 4.82 -6.46
CA ARG A 10 5.54 5.53 -5.16
C ARG A 10 4.19 5.78 -4.52
N ILE A 11 3.13 5.89 -5.32
CA ILE A 11 1.82 6.32 -4.85
C ILE A 11 1.00 5.16 -4.28
N LEU A 12 1.10 3.95 -4.84
CA LEU A 12 0.46 2.75 -4.25
C LEU A 12 0.90 2.50 -2.80
N PRO A 13 2.22 2.50 -2.49
CA PRO A 13 2.70 2.40 -1.12
C PRO A 13 2.23 3.55 -0.22
N SER A 14 2.21 4.80 -0.71
CA SER A 14 1.82 5.98 0.07
C SER A 14 0.32 6.03 0.38
N MET A 15 -0.52 5.68 -0.59
CA MET A 15 -1.97 5.56 -0.44
C MET A 15 -2.32 4.44 0.53
N SER A 16 -1.74 3.25 0.33
CA SER A 16 -1.93 2.11 1.23
C SER A 16 -1.39 2.41 2.65
N PHE A 17 -0.28 3.16 2.77
CA PHE A 17 0.26 3.65 4.05
C PHE A 17 -0.73 4.59 4.72
N SER A 18 -1.26 5.57 3.99
CA SER A 18 -2.23 6.54 4.54
C SER A 18 -3.50 5.85 5.04
N MET A 19 -4.05 4.92 4.25
CA MET A 19 -5.23 4.13 4.59
C MET A 19 -5.00 3.22 5.80
N GLN A 20 -3.75 2.93 6.15
CA GLN A 20 -3.38 2.14 7.34
C GLN A 20 -3.43 2.95 8.64
N TRP A 21 -3.13 4.24 8.59
CA TRP A 21 -3.25 5.12 9.76
C TRP A 21 -4.70 5.60 9.96
N ILE A 22 -5.49 5.64 8.90
CA ILE A 22 -6.90 6.06 8.92
C ILE A 22 -7.80 4.84 9.12
N LYS A 23 -7.67 4.17 10.26
CA LYS A 23 -8.47 2.96 10.56
C LYS A 23 -9.33 3.00 11.83
N MET A 24 -9.09 3.98 12.72
CA MET A 24 -9.74 4.08 14.04
C MET A 24 -10.78 5.20 14.15
N LEU A 25 -11.66 5.13 15.15
CA LEU A 25 -12.70 6.14 15.46
C LEU A 25 -12.15 7.51 15.86
N THR A 26 -10.93 7.59 16.40
CA THR A 26 -10.27 8.82 16.88
C THR A 26 -9.71 9.70 15.75
N GLN A 27 -10.24 9.57 14.53
CA GLN A 27 -9.73 10.29 13.38
C GLN A 27 -10.17 11.74 13.32
N HIS A 28 -9.30 12.57 12.74
CA HIS A 28 -9.63 13.92 12.35
C HIS A 28 -9.82 14.02 10.83
N PRO A 29 -10.76 14.87 10.37
CA PRO A 29 -10.84 15.22 8.96
C PRO A 29 -9.57 15.95 8.50
N ILE A 30 -9.32 16.01 7.20
CA ILE A 30 -8.16 16.75 6.65
C ILE A 30 -8.26 18.23 7.03
N ARG A 31 -9.48 18.78 6.89
CA ARG A 31 -9.79 20.12 7.35
C ARG A 31 -10.41 20.04 8.73
N PHE A 32 -9.73 20.60 9.72
CA PHE A 32 -10.25 20.80 11.06
C PHE A 32 -9.87 22.19 11.58
N PRO A 33 -10.73 22.85 12.38
CA PRO A 33 -10.39 24.14 12.94
C PRO A 33 -9.29 23.97 14.00
N LEU A 34 -8.15 24.65 13.78
CA LEU A 34 -7.12 24.78 14.79
C LEU A 34 -7.51 25.92 15.73
N ARG A 35 -7.80 25.58 17.00
CA ARG A 35 -7.83 26.54 18.09
C ARG A 35 -6.57 26.36 18.93
N PHE A 36 -5.96 27.49 19.32
CA PHE A 36 -4.74 27.56 20.16
C PHE A 36 -4.86 26.63 21.37
N PRO A 37 -3.78 25.92 21.77
CA PRO A 37 -2.37 26.37 21.71
C PRO A 37 -1.50 25.74 20.58
N PRO A 38 -0.24 26.23 20.40
CA PRO A 38 0.68 25.83 19.32
C PRO A 38 0.99 24.33 19.24
N HIS A 39 0.89 23.58 20.34
CA HIS A 39 1.14 22.14 20.34
C HIS A 39 0.17 21.36 19.43
N ARG A 40 -1.03 21.89 19.15
CA ARG A 40 -1.97 21.28 18.19
C ARG A 40 -1.57 21.49 16.72
N ILE A 41 -0.72 22.48 16.43
CA ILE A 41 -0.18 22.70 15.09
C ILE A 41 0.75 21.53 14.72
N PHE A 42 1.65 21.15 15.63
CA PHE A 42 2.51 19.98 15.45
C PHE A 42 1.75 18.66 15.58
N GLY A 43 0.75 18.58 16.47
CA GLY A 43 -0.14 17.41 16.57
C GLY A 43 -0.84 17.08 15.24
N GLY A 44 -1.26 18.09 14.46
CA GLY A 44 -1.83 17.89 13.13
C GLY A 44 -0.85 17.31 12.09
N PHE A 45 0.44 17.59 12.22
CA PHE A 45 1.49 17.00 11.36
C PHE A 45 1.95 15.62 11.85
N LEU A 46 1.91 15.37 13.16
CA LEU A 46 2.51 14.19 13.80
C LEU A 46 1.53 13.02 14.01
N ILE A 47 0.22 13.28 14.17
CA ILE A 47 -0.75 12.24 14.58
C ILE A 47 -1.32 11.47 13.38
N GLN A 48 -1.44 12.11 12.20
CA GLN A 48 -1.84 11.49 10.94
C GLN A 48 -1.17 12.28 9.84
N SER A 49 -0.21 11.71 9.10
CA SER A 49 0.47 12.48 8.06
C SER A 49 -0.57 12.98 7.02
N PRO A 50 -0.88 14.29 6.97
CA PRO A 50 -1.86 14.82 6.03
C PRO A 50 -1.38 14.65 4.59
N THR A 51 -0.05 14.54 4.41
CA THR A 51 0.63 14.56 3.11
C THR A 51 0.29 13.34 2.25
N PRO A 52 0.41 12.06 2.70
CA PRO A 52 -0.02 10.91 1.91
C PRO A 52 -1.51 10.88 1.56
N ARG A 53 -2.38 11.27 2.51
CA ARG A 53 -3.84 11.31 2.27
C ARG A 53 -4.18 12.42 1.27
N GLY A 54 -3.65 13.62 1.47
CA GLY A 54 -3.82 14.77 0.58
C GLY A 54 -3.31 14.48 -0.83
N ALA A 55 -2.12 13.89 -0.98
CA ALA A 55 -1.58 13.49 -2.27
C ALA A 55 -2.47 12.46 -2.99
N SER A 56 -3.02 11.50 -2.25
CA SER A 56 -3.93 10.50 -2.82
C SER A 56 -5.24 11.12 -3.30
N LEU A 57 -5.80 12.08 -2.55
CA LEU A 57 -7.01 12.81 -2.96
C LEU A 57 -6.76 13.73 -4.15
N ILE A 58 -5.59 14.38 -4.21
CA ILE A 58 -5.19 15.18 -5.38
C ILE A 58 -5.05 14.29 -6.61
N ARG A 59 -4.48 13.08 -6.49
CA ARG A 59 -4.41 12.12 -7.59
C ARG A 59 -5.80 11.65 -8.03
N MET A 60 -6.70 11.38 -7.10
CA MET A 60 -8.09 11.06 -7.42
C MET A 60 -8.76 12.20 -8.19
N MET A 61 -8.50 13.45 -7.78
CA MET A 61 -8.99 14.64 -8.47
C MET A 61 -8.39 14.80 -9.88
N ASN A 62 -7.10 14.56 -10.04
CA ASN A 62 -6.47 14.53 -11.35
C ASN A 62 -7.08 13.43 -12.25
N SER A 63 -7.37 12.25 -11.70
CA SER A 63 -7.99 11.14 -12.43
C SER A 63 -9.36 11.51 -13.00
N PHE A 64 -10.24 12.14 -12.21
CA PHE A 64 -11.58 12.47 -12.70
C PHE A 64 -11.65 13.78 -13.51
N LEU A 65 -10.70 14.70 -13.35
CA LEU A 65 -10.60 15.90 -14.21
C LEU A 65 -9.78 15.62 -15.48
N GLY A 66 -8.97 14.58 -15.50
CA GLY A 66 -7.98 14.37 -16.55
C GLY A 66 -6.78 15.31 -16.45
N GLU A 67 -5.64 14.82 -16.91
CA GLU A 67 -4.33 15.47 -16.76
C GLU A 67 -4.31 16.90 -17.33
N GLU A 68 -4.90 17.11 -18.51
CA GLU A 68 -4.85 18.40 -19.19
C GLU A 68 -5.65 19.49 -18.44
N ALA A 69 -6.88 19.18 -18.03
CA ALA A 69 -7.72 20.12 -17.29
C ALA A 69 -7.11 20.42 -15.92
N PHE A 70 -6.63 19.39 -15.22
CA PHE A 70 -5.99 19.51 -13.92
C PHE A 70 -4.70 20.36 -13.97
N GLN A 71 -3.78 20.09 -14.90
CA GLN A 71 -2.54 20.86 -15.01
C GLN A 71 -2.80 22.34 -15.33
N ASN A 72 -3.76 22.63 -16.22
CA ASN A 72 -4.09 24.00 -16.56
C ASN A 72 -4.83 24.71 -15.41
N ALA A 73 -5.65 23.99 -14.65
CA ALA A 73 -6.26 24.50 -13.41
C ALA A 73 -5.18 24.85 -12.37
N VAL A 74 -4.19 23.99 -12.15
CA VAL A 74 -3.06 24.26 -11.22
C VAL A 74 -2.26 25.48 -11.67
N ARG A 75 -1.94 25.61 -12.97
CA ARG A 75 -1.26 26.80 -13.49
C ARG A 75 -2.08 28.07 -13.26
N SER A 76 -3.39 28.01 -13.46
CA SER A 76 -4.28 29.14 -13.22
C SER A 76 -4.36 29.49 -11.73
N TYR A 77 -4.45 28.50 -10.85
CA TYR A 77 -4.43 28.65 -9.41
C TYR A 77 -3.16 29.34 -8.92
N LEU A 78 -1.98 28.86 -9.34
CA LEU A 78 -0.70 29.45 -8.95
C LEU A 78 -0.54 30.89 -9.42
N LYS A 79 -1.00 31.22 -10.63
CA LYS A 79 -0.98 32.59 -11.16
C LYS A 79 -1.97 33.51 -10.44
N ARG A 80 -3.17 33.03 -10.12
CA ARG A 80 -4.23 33.83 -9.49
C ARG A 80 -3.87 34.23 -8.06
N PHE A 81 -3.17 33.35 -7.35
CA PHE A 81 -2.77 33.54 -5.95
C PHE A 81 -1.26 33.80 -5.79
N GLU A 82 -0.60 34.24 -6.86
CA GLU A 82 0.82 34.58 -6.82
C GLU A 82 1.06 35.69 -5.78
N TYR A 83 1.99 35.45 -4.85
CA TYR A 83 2.28 36.34 -3.70
C TYR A 83 1.10 36.62 -2.75
N ALA A 84 0.03 35.81 -2.81
CA ALA A 84 -1.16 35.93 -1.97
C ALA A 84 -1.44 34.63 -1.20
N ASN A 85 -2.54 34.61 -0.45
CA ASN A 85 -3.01 33.45 0.30
C ASN A 85 -4.24 32.85 -0.38
N ALA A 86 -4.47 31.55 -0.19
CA ALA A 86 -5.62 30.83 -0.71
C ALA A 86 -6.18 29.86 0.33
N VAL A 87 -7.47 29.56 0.22
CA VAL A 87 -8.17 28.54 1.02
C VAL A 87 -8.70 27.42 0.13
N GLN A 88 -9.13 26.29 0.72
CA GLN A 88 -9.55 25.11 -0.06
C GLN A 88 -10.64 25.40 -1.11
N ASN A 89 -11.57 26.31 -0.81
CA ASN A 89 -12.68 26.63 -1.72
C ASN A 89 -12.18 27.35 -2.98
N ASP A 90 -11.08 28.09 -2.90
CA ASP A 90 -10.47 28.75 -4.05
C ASP A 90 -9.94 27.72 -5.05
N LEU A 91 -9.31 26.66 -4.55
CA LEU A 91 -8.85 25.53 -5.37
C LEU A 91 -10.04 24.81 -6.02
N TRP A 92 -11.08 24.50 -5.25
CA TRP A 92 -12.27 23.82 -5.77
C TRP A 92 -12.98 24.62 -6.86
N GLN A 93 -13.06 25.95 -6.70
CA GLN A 93 -13.65 26.82 -7.70
C GLN A 93 -12.89 26.71 -9.03
N ILE A 94 -11.57 26.91 -9.02
CA ILE A 94 -10.75 26.85 -10.24
C ILE A 94 -10.80 25.46 -10.87
N MET A 95 -10.73 24.40 -10.07
CA MET A 95 -10.82 23.02 -10.56
C MET A 95 -12.16 22.74 -11.23
N SER A 96 -13.26 23.29 -10.71
CA SER A 96 -14.59 23.13 -11.32
C SER A 96 -14.72 23.92 -12.62
N GLU A 97 -14.23 25.17 -12.65
CA GLU A 97 -14.21 26.01 -13.85
C GLU A 97 -13.49 25.30 -15.01
N PHE A 98 -12.31 24.72 -14.74
CA PHE A 98 -11.57 23.94 -15.74
C PHE A 98 -12.23 22.60 -16.05
N GLY A 99 -12.78 21.90 -15.06
CA GLY A 99 -13.52 20.66 -15.28
C GLY A 99 -14.70 20.81 -16.25
N HIS A 100 -15.46 21.90 -16.12
CA HIS A 100 -16.55 22.22 -17.05
C HIS A 100 -16.04 22.72 -18.40
N LYS A 101 -15.00 23.57 -18.41
CA LYS A 101 -14.39 24.09 -19.65
C LYS A 101 -13.90 22.97 -20.58
N TYR A 102 -13.28 21.94 -20.00
CA TYR A 102 -12.76 20.78 -20.73
C TYR A 102 -13.80 19.66 -20.92
N ARG A 103 -15.04 19.84 -20.42
CA ARG A 103 -16.15 18.87 -20.52
C ARG A 103 -15.83 17.49 -19.93
N VAL A 104 -14.97 17.47 -18.92
CA VAL A 104 -14.54 16.27 -18.18
C VAL A 104 -15.39 16.08 -16.91
N LEU A 105 -15.97 17.16 -16.40
CA LEU A 105 -16.87 17.15 -15.24
C LEU A 105 -18.31 17.41 -15.73
N PRO A 106 -19.29 16.56 -15.36
CA PRO A 106 -20.69 16.78 -15.71
C PRO A 106 -21.17 18.16 -15.25
N PRO A 107 -22.04 18.86 -16.00
CA PRO A 107 -22.47 20.23 -15.67
C PRO A 107 -23.12 20.36 -14.28
N GLU A 108 -23.78 19.30 -13.83
CA GLU A 108 -24.48 19.23 -12.55
C GLU A 108 -23.50 19.13 -11.36
N LEU A 109 -22.25 18.71 -11.61
CA LEU A 109 -21.29 18.35 -10.56
C LEU A 109 -20.25 19.45 -10.35
N ASN A 110 -19.99 19.77 -9.09
CA ASN A 110 -18.94 20.70 -8.70
C ASN A 110 -17.87 19.97 -7.90
N VAL A 111 -16.59 20.29 -8.13
CA VAL A 111 -15.45 19.71 -7.39
C VAL A 111 -15.61 19.96 -5.89
N LYS A 112 -16.21 21.09 -5.50
CA LYS A 112 -16.51 21.38 -4.09
C LYS A 112 -17.41 20.32 -3.46
N ASN A 113 -18.51 19.97 -4.09
CA ASN A 113 -19.47 18.98 -3.56
C ASN A 113 -18.77 17.62 -3.38
N ILE A 114 -17.94 17.24 -4.35
CA ILE A 114 -17.17 16.01 -4.31
C ILE A 114 -16.15 16.04 -3.17
N MET A 115 -15.23 17.01 -3.21
CA MET A 115 -14.05 17.05 -2.34
C MET A 115 -14.35 17.46 -0.91
N ASP A 116 -15.46 18.16 -0.64
CA ASP A 116 -15.91 18.41 0.73
C ASP A 116 -16.22 17.09 1.46
N THR A 117 -16.80 16.09 0.78
CA THR A 117 -17.05 14.77 1.41
C THR A 117 -15.74 14.08 1.81
N TRP A 118 -14.65 14.29 1.08
CA TRP A 118 -13.35 13.67 1.34
C TRP A 118 -12.48 14.43 2.35
N THR A 119 -12.64 15.76 2.42
CA THR A 119 -11.79 16.63 3.26
C THR A 119 -12.41 16.93 4.61
N ILE A 120 -13.74 16.97 4.71
CA ILE A 120 -14.49 17.32 5.93
C ILE A 120 -14.93 16.07 6.71
N LYS A 121 -15.18 14.94 6.04
CA LYS A 121 -15.54 13.68 6.72
C LYS A 121 -14.26 12.91 7.08
N ALA A 122 -14.23 12.33 8.29
CA ALA A 122 -13.13 11.46 8.71
C ALA A 122 -13.33 10.05 8.13
N GLY A 123 -12.24 9.36 7.80
CA GLY A 123 -12.29 8.01 7.23
C GLY A 123 -12.29 7.97 5.71
N TYR A 124 -12.57 6.77 5.19
CA TYR A 124 -12.77 6.48 3.77
C TYR A 124 -13.75 5.31 3.62
N PRO A 125 -14.40 5.16 2.46
CA PRO A 125 -15.39 4.11 2.23
C PRO A 125 -14.79 2.79 1.74
N ILE A 126 -15.55 1.72 1.95
CA ILE A 126 -15.49 0.45 1.24
C ILE A 126 -16.68 0.42 0.28
N LEU A 127 -16.42 0.11 -0.98
CA LEU A 127 -17.46 -0.24 -1.94
C LEU A 127 -17.69 -1.75 -1.90
N SER A 128 -18.92 -2.18 -1.58
CA SER A 128 -19.30 -3.59 -1.70
C SER A 128 -19.98 -3.81 -3.04
N VAL A 129 -19.39 -4.67 -3.85
CA VAL A 129 -19.83 -5.02 -5.20
C VAL A 129 -20.48 -6.40 -5.13
N VAL A 130 -21.74 -6.47 -5.53
CA VAL A 130 -22.51 -7.71 -5.58
C VAL A 130 -23.09 -7.87 -6.97
N ARG A 131 -22.88 -9.04 -7.57
CA ARG A 131 -23.52 -9.42 -8.84
C ARG A 131 -24.98 -9.76 -8.61
N ASN A 132 -25.84 -9.26 -9.49
CA ASN A 132 -27.24 -9.65 -9.59
C ASN A 132 -27.56 -9.96 -11.06
N GLY A 133 -27.31 -11.20 -11.48
CA GLY A 133 -27.37 -11.57 -12.89
C GLY A 133 -26.27 -10.86 -13.69
N SER A 134 -26.67 -10.09 -14.71
CA SER A 134 -25.76 -9.26 -15.53
C SER A 134 -25.37 -7.94 -14.87
N ASP A 135 -26.08 -7.55 -13.83
CA ASP A 135 -26.00 -6.22 -13.23
C ASP A 135 -25.08 -6.22 -12.01
N LEU A 136 -24.50 -5.06 -11.71
CA LEU A 136 -23.69 -4.82 -10.51
C LEU A 136 -24.42 -3.90 -9.55
N VAL A 137 -24.70 -4.41 -8.35
CA VAL A 137 -25.21 -3.63 -7.24
C VAL A 137 -24.03 -3.20 -6.39
N ILE A 138 -23.82 -1.89 -6.27
CA ILE A 138 -22.72 -1.31 -5.51
C ILE A 138 -23.29 -0.53 -4.34
N THR A 139 -22.80 -0.84 -3.14
CA THR A 139 -23.14 -0.13 -1.90
C THR A 139 -21.89 0.44 -1.26
N GLN A 140 -22.04 1.50 -0.46
CA GLN A 140 -20.93 2.11 0.27
C GLN A 140 -21.14 2.02 1.78
N GLN A 141 -20.04 1.79 2.48
CA GLN A 141 -19.99 1.88 3.95
C GLN A 141 -18.62 2.39 4.39
N ARG A 142 -18.52 3.02 5.55
CA ARG A 142 -17.22 3.45 6.08
C ARG A 142 -16.34 2.26 6.45
N TYR A 143 -15.05 2.31 6.08
CA TYR A 143 -14.05 1.36 6.56
C TYR A 143 -13.72 1.61 8.03
N MET A 144 -13.75 0.55 8.85
CA MET A 144 -13.32 0.57 10.25
C MET A 144 -12.50 -0.67 10.58
N LEU A 145 -11.51 -0.55 11.48
CA LEU A 145 -10.74 -1.68 12.01
C LEU A 145 -10.77 -1.67 13.55
N PRO A 146 -11.36 -2.69 14.21
CA PRO A 146 -12.18 -3.76 13.64
C PRO A 146 -13.50 -3.22 13.07
N GLN A 147 -14.24 -4.03 12.30
CA GLN A 147 -15.57 -3.65 11.81
C GLN A 147 -16.47 -3.30 13.00
N ALA A 148 -16.80 -2.03 13.17
CA ALA A 148 -17.71 -1.61 14.21
C ALA A 148 -19.15 -1.89 13.76
N LYS A 149 -19.97 -2.50 14.64
CA LYS A 149 -21.43 -2.66 14.44
C LYS A 149 -22.21 -1.35 14.72
N VAL A 150 -21.55 -0.21 14.63
CA VAL A 150 -22.18 1.10 14.88
C VAL A 150 -22.90 1.54 13.61
N GLN A 151 -24.10 2.10 13.75
CA GLN A 151 -24.81 2.72 12.62
C GLN A 151 -24.07 4.01 12.21
N ASP A 152 -23.05 3.88 11.35
CA ASP A 152 -22.42 5.01 10.67
C ASP A 152 -23.13 5.24 9.33
N LYS A 153 -23.78 6.41 9.19
CA LYS A 153 -24.46 6.84 7.95
C LYS A 153 -23.57 7.72 7.07
N SER A 154 -22.27 7.80 7.36
CA SER A 154 -21.32 8.56 6.55
C SER A 154 -21.23 7.97 5.15
N ARG A 155 -21.51 8.81 4.15
CA ARG A 155 -21.40 8.50 2.73
C ARG A 155 -20.48 9.52 2.05
N TRP A 156 -19.85 9.12 0.95
CA TRP A 156 -18.93 9.93 0.17
C TRP A 156 -19.43 10.06 -1.25
N TYR A 157 -18.96 11.13 -1.91
CA TYR A 157 -19.15 11.30 -3.34
C TYR A 157 -18.00 10.59 -4.07
N ILE A 158 -18.27 9.45 -4.69
CA ILE A 158 -17.24 8.50 -5.14
C ILE A 158 -17.22 8.40 -6.67
N PRO A 159 -16.09 8.75 -7.32
CA PRO A 159 -15.85 8.41 -8.72
C PRO A 159 -15.55 6.91 -8.86
N ILE A 160 -16.33 6.23 -9.69
CA ILE A 160 -16.21 4.78 -9.92
C ILE A 160 -15.69 4.55 -11.33
N THR A 161 -14.53 3.91 -11.40
CA THR A 161 -13.94 3.33 -12.61
C THR A 161 -14.08 1.81 -12.53
N LEU A 162 -14.37 1.17 -13.65
CA LEU A 162 -14.44 -0.29 -13.74
C LEU A 162 -13.81 -0.78 -15.05
N ILE A 163 -13.24 -1.97 -14.99
CA ILE A 163 -12.78 -2.74 -16.15
C ILE A 163 -13.39 -4.13 -16.11
N THR A 164 -13.69 -4.65 -17.29
CA THR A 164 -14.13 -6.03 -17.50
C THR A 164 -13.24 -6.69 -18.53
N LYS A 165 -13.35 -8.01 -18.69
CA LYS A 165 -12.58 -8.76 -19.70
C LYS A 165 -12.91 -8.30 -21.13
N SER A 166 -14.17 -7.99 -21.39
CA SER A 166 -14.72 -7.61 -22.71
C SER A 166 -14.52 -6.13 -23.01
N SER A 167 -14.41 -5.30 -21.97
CA SER A 167 -14.13 -3.87 -22.07
C SER A 167 -12.92 -3.51 -21.20
N PRO A 168 -11.70 -3.83 -21.66
CA PRO A 168 -10.46 -3.37 -21.03
C PRO A 168 -10.25 -1.89 -21.39
N ALA A 169 -11.18 -1.02 -20.99
CA ALA A 169 -11.03 0.41 -21.23
C ALA A 169 -9.98 0.97 -20.26
N HIS A 170 -8.88 1.48 -20.82
CA HIS A 170 -7.78 2.11 -20.09
C HIS A 170 -8.07 3.55 -19.64
N SER A 171 -9.33 3.98 -19.66
CA SER A 171 -9.67 5.35 -19.26
C SER A 171 -9.62 5.48 -17.74
N GLU A 172 -8.82 6.43 -17.26
CA GLU A 172 -8.77 6.79 -15.83
C GLU A 172 -9.95 7.69 -15.43
N THR A 173 -10.78 8.11 -16.38
CA THR A 173 -11.99 8.90 -16.10
C THR A 173 -13.11 8.01 -15.55
N PRO A 174 -13.83 8.47 -14.50
CA PRO A 174 -14.92 7.71 -13.91
C PRO A 174 -16.06 7.52 -14.90
N SER A 175 -16.54 6.28 -15.01
CA SER A 175 -17.72 5.94 -15.81
C SER A 175 -19.01 6.18 -15.03
N TYR A 176 -18.94 6.09 -13.69
CA TYR A 176 -20.08 6.23 -12.80
C TYR A 176 -19.73 7.07 -11.58
N TRP A 177 -20.76 7.68 -10.99
CA TRP A 177 -20.65 8.46 -9.76
C TRP A 177 -21.65 7.93 -8.74
N MET A 178 -21.19 7.73 -7.52
CA MET A 178 -22.05 7.47 -6.37
C MET A 178 -22.08 8.73 -5.51
N THR A 179 -23.26 9.29 -5.27
CA THR A 179 -23.42 10.49 -4.45
C THR A 179 -23.37 10.16 -2.96
N ASP A 180 -23.29 11.17 -2.09
CA ASP A 180 -23.38 10.94 -0.65
C ASP A 180 -24.83 10.79 -0.14
N GLU A 181 -25.82 10.86 -1.03
CA GLU A 181 -27.21 10.52 -0.74
C GLU A 181 -27.55 9.08 -1.15
N ASP A 182 -26.79 8.51 -2.10
CA ASP A 182 -27.02 7.15 -2.60
C ASP A 182 -26.67 6.09 -1.55
N GLU A 183 -27.64 5.23 -1.26
CA GLU A 183 -27.40 4.00 -0.48
C GLU A 183 -26.80 2.89 -1.36
N GLN A 184 -27.28 2.81 -2.60
CA GLN A 184 -26.81 1.87 -3.60
C GLN A 184 -26.93 2.48 -4.99
N ILE A 185 -26.07 2.02 -5.90
CA ILE A 185 -26.23 2.23 -7.33
C ILE A 185 -26.30 0.87 -8.04
N VAL A 186 -27.06 0.82 -9.13
CA VAL A 186 -27.14 -0.37 -9.99
C VAL A 186 -26.54 0.00 -11.33
N ILE A 187 -25.52 -0.75 -11.74
CA ILE A 187 -24.91 -0.62 -13.07
C ILE A 187 -25.42 -1.79 -13.91
N PRO A 188 -26.27 -1.54 -14.92
CA PRO A 188 -26.89 -2.59 -15.70
C PRO A 188 -25.92 -3.18 -16.74
N ASP A 189 -26.09 -4.46 -17.03
CA ASP A 189 -25.44 -5.18 -18.14
C ASP A 189 -23.90 -5.02 -18.22
N VAL A 190 -23.21 -5.25 -17.09
CA VAL A 190 -21.75 -5.07 -16.99
C VAL A 190 -21.00 -6.38 -17.15
N VAL A 191 -21.52 -7.47 -16.60
CA VAL A 191 -20.80 -8.74 -16.47
C VAL A 191 -21.58 -9.91 -17.04
N ARG A 192 -20.90 -10.75 -17.83
CA ARG A 192 -21.38 -12.10 -18.15
C ARG A 192 -20.99 -13.09 -17.06
N GLN A 193 -21.63 -14.26 -17.05
CA GLN A 193 -21.49 -15.29 -15.99
C GLN A 193 -20.02 -15.75 -15.77
N ASP A 194 -19.19 -15.74 -16.81
CA ASP A 194 -17.76 -16.14 -16.75
C ASP A 194 -16.76 -14.98 -16.89
N GLU A 195 -17.23 -13.74 -16.77
CA GLU A 195 -16.40 -12.56 -16.90
C GLU A 195 -15.95 -12.07 -15.52
N TRP A 196 -14.74 -11.51 -15.41
CA TRP A 196 -14.29 -10.81 -14.20
C TRP A 196 -14.60 -9.31 -14.31
N VAL A 197 -14.82 -8.67 -13.16
CA VAL A 197 -14.95 -7.22 -13.05
C VAL A 197 -14.02 -6.70 -11.97
N CYS A 198 -13.28 -5.63 -12.26
CA CYS A 198 -12.42 -4.97 -11.30
C CYS A 198 -12.75 -3.46 -11.27
N LEU A 199 -13.11 -2.97 -10.09
CA LEU A 199 -13.33 -1.55 -9.81
C LEU A 199 -12.05 -0.88 -9.35
N ASN A 200 -12.05 0.46 -9.44
CA ASN A 200 -10.94 1.33 -9.06
C ASN A 200 -9.70 1.06 -9.93
N VAL A 201 -9.87 1.21 -11.24
CA VAL A 201 -8.79 1.07 -12.24
C VAL A 201 -7.60 1.94 -11.84
N ASN A 202 -6.39 1.40 -11.91
CA ASN A 202 -5.15 2.08 -11.49
C ASN A 202 -5.15 2.57 -10.03
N ARG A 203 -6.09 2.12 -9.19
CA ARG A 203 -6.24 2.52 -7.79
C ARG A 203 -6.21 4.04 -7.61
N THR A 204 -6.95 4.77 -8.44
CA THR A 204 -6.98 6.24 -8.41
C THR A 204 -7.93 6.76 -7.33
N GLY A 205 -9.01 6.04 -7.05
CA GLY A 205 -10.01 6.37 -6.05
C GLY A 205 -9.60 6.00 -4.62
N TYR A 206 -9.82 6.92 -3.67
CA TYR A 206 -9.44 6.75 -2.26
C TYR A 206 -10.39 5.86 -1.45
N TYR A 207 -10.62 4.64 -1.93
CA TYR A 207 -11.50 3.66 -1.30
C TYR A 207 -11.01 2.23 -1.53
N ARG A 208 -11.55 1.30 -0.75
CA ARG A 208 -11.31 -0.15 -0.89
C ARG A 208 -12.50 -0.82 -1.56
N VAL A 209 -12.28 -1.93 -2.25
CA VAL A 209 -13.35 -2.68 -2.90
C VAL A 209 -13.49 -4.06 -2.27
N LYS A 210 -14.71 -4.37 -1.81
CA LYS A 210 -15.14 -5.70 -1.38
C LYS A 210 -15.99 -6.30 -2.48
N TYR A 211 -15.64 -7.49 -2.93
CA TYR A 211 -16.40 -8.23 -3.94
C TYR A 211 -17.15 -9.39 -3.29
N ASP A 212 -18.23 -9.82 -3.93
CA ASP A 212 -18.91 -11.08 -3.64
C ASP A 212 -18.05 -12.30 -4.04
N TYR A 213 -18.43 -13.48 -3.55
CA TYR A 213 -17.62 -14.70 -3.74
C TYR A 213 -17.49 -15.13 -5.21
N GLU A 214 -18.53 -14.89 -6.03
CA GLU A 214 -18.49 -15.21 -7.46
C GLU A 214 -17.47 -14.32 -8.18
N SER A 215 -17.56 -13.01 -7.97
CA SER A 215 -16.59 -12.05 -8.50
C SER A 215 -15.16 -12.34 -8.04
N LEU A 216 -14.95 -12.67 -6.75
CA LEU A 216 -13.63 -13.02 -6.20
C LEU A 216 -13.07 -14.26 -6.89
N THR A 217 -13.89 -15.27 -7.14
CA THR A 217 -13.48 -16.49 -7.83
C THR A 217 -13.01 -16.19 -9.25
N GLN A 218 -13.74 -15.34 -9.98
CA GLN A 218 -13.34 -14.95 -11.34
C GLN A 218 -12.06 -14.10 -11.36
N LEU A 219 -11.90 -13.18 -10.41
CA LEU A 219 -10.69 -12.37 -10.23
C LEU A 219 -9.47 -13.23 -9.86
N ALA A 220 -9.63 -14.22 -8.99
CA ALA A 220 -8.57 -15.13 -8.61
C ALA A 220 -8.15 -16.05 -9.77
N ARG A 221 -9.11 -16.53 -10.58
CA ARG A 221 -8.83 -17.35 -11.77
C ARG A 221 -8.05 -16.60 -12.85
N HIS A 222 -8.38 -15.33 -13.06
CA HIS A 222 -7.78 -14.49 -14.10
C HIS A 222 -6.74 -13.51 -13.55
N PHE A 223 -6.19 -13.76 -12.37
CA PHE A 223 -5.36 -12.81 -11.64
C PHE A 223 -4.22 -12.25 -12.48
N GLU A 224 -3.50 -13.10 -13.21
CA GLU A 224 -2.34 -12.73 -14.06
C GLU A 224 -2.72 -11.83 -15.25
N GLN A 225 -4.00 -11.83 -15.67
CA GLN A 225 -4.50 -11.02 -16.80
C GLN A 225 -4.87 -9.59 -16.38
N LEU A 226 -5.06 -9.35 -15.08
CA LEU A 226 -5.40 -8.04 -14.54
C LEU A 226 -4.20 -7.09 -14.61
N PRO A 227 -4.37 -5.76 -14.72
CA PRO A 227 -3.25 -4.83 -14.61
C PRO A 227 -2.48 -4.99 -13.29
N GLU A 228 -1.15 -4.85 -13.32
CA GLU A 228 -0.28 -5.08 -12.15
C GLU A 228 -0.71 -4.25 -10.92
N ILE A 229 -1.10 -3.00 -11.13
CA ILE A 229 -1.60 -2.11 -10.08
C ILE A 229 -2.92 -2.60 -9.46
N ASN A 230 -3.81 -3.18 -10.26
CA ASN A 230 -5.07 -3.76 -9.79
C ASN A 230 -4.83 -5.10 -9.08
N ARG A 231 -3.87 -5.92 -9.54
CA ARG A 231 -3.39 -7.08 -8.77
C ARG A 231 -2.91 -6.67 -7.38
N ALA A 232 -2.09 -5.61 -7.30
CA ALA A 232 -1.60 -5.06 -6.04
C ALA A 232 -2.73 -4.50 -5.15
N GLN A 233 -3.73 -3.83 -5.75
CA GLN A 233 -4.94 -3.41 -5.03
C GLN A 233 -5.70 -4.59 -4.43
N LEU A 234 -5.95 -5.65 -5.20
CA LEU A 234 -6.70 -6.82 -4.72
C LEU A 234 -6.02 -7.47 -3.51
N ILE A 235 -4.69 -7.59 -3.54
CA ILE A 235 -3.93 -8.15 -2.40
C ILE A 235 -4.05 -7.23 -1.18
N ASP A 236 -3.80 -5.93 -1.34
CA ASP A 236 -3.89 -4.98 -0.23
C ASP A 236 -5.32 -4.91 0.33
N ASP A 237 -6.34 -4.85 -0.51
CA ASP A 237 -7.74 -4.86 -0.11
C ASP A 237 -8.10 -6.15 0.62
N ALA A 238 -7.76 -7.33 0.08
CA ALA A 238 -8.05 -8.60 0.72
C ALA A 238 -7.40 -8.73 2.11
N LEU A 239 -6.12 -8.35 2.25
CA LEU A 239 -5.41 -8.40 3.53
C LEU A 239 -6.00 -7.44 4.57
N ASN A 240 -6.38 -6.23 4.17
CA ASN A 240 -6.95 -5.24 5.08
C ASN A 240 -8.42 -5.53 5.42
N LEU A 241 -9.22 -5.98 4.46
CA LEU A 241 -10.60 -6.39 4.68
C LEU A 241 -10.67 -7.63 5.58
N ALA A 242 -9.77 -8.60 5.41
CA ALA A 242 -9.69 -9.77 6.27
C ALA A 242 -9.30 -9.39 7.70
N ARG A 243 -8.30 -8.53 7.85
CA ARG A 243 -7.89 -7.98 9.15
C ARG A 243 -9.02 -7.23 9.86
N ALA A 244 -9.89 -6.58 9.10
CA ALA A 244 -11.05 -5.86 9.63
C ALA A 244 -12.32 -6.70 9.72
N GLU A 245 -12.25 -8.01 9.48
CA GLU A 245 -13.36 -8.95 9.60
C GLU A 245 -14.50 -8.75 8.57
N TYR A 246 -14.27 -7.96 7.51
CA TYR A 246 -15.23 -7.81 6.41
C TYR A 246 -15.27 -9.02 5.48
N VAL A 247 -14.18 -9.78 5.43
CA VAL A 247 -14.00 -11.03 4.68
C VAL A 247 -13.16 -11.99 5.52
N THR A 248 -13.12 -13.26 5.15
CA THR A 248 -12.31 -14.29 5.80
C THR A 248 -10.89 -14.35 5.22
N TYR A 249 -9.93 -14.86 6.00
CA TYR A 249 -8.51 -14.87 5.62
C TYR A 249 -8.17 -15.83 4.48
N ASP A 250 -9.01 -16.82 4.18
CA ASP A 250 -8.85 -17.71 3.02
C ASP A 250 -8.82 -16.92 1.69
N ILE A 251 -9.60 -15.84 1.60
CA ILE A 251 -9.60 -14.95 0.42
C ILE A 251 -8.23 -14.26 0.30
N ALA A 252 -7.71 -13.70 1.39
CA ALA A 252 -6.41 -13.03 1.39
C ALA A 252 -5.26 -14.01 1.07
N LEU A 253 -5.27 -15.20 1.68
CA LEU A 253 -4.29 -16.25 1.41
C LEU A 253 -4.35 -16.75 -0.05
N THR A 254 -5.55 -16.84 -0.64
CA THR A 254 -5.72 -17.19 -2.05
C THR A 254 -5.00 -16.21 -2.96
N PHE A 255 -5.15 -14.89 -2.73
CA PHE A 255 -4.44 -13.89 -3.54
C PHE A 255 -2.93 -13.87 -3.29
N LEU A 256 -2.46 -14.17 -2.07
CA LEU A 256 -1.03 -14.35 -1.81
C LEU A 256 -0.44 -15.55 -2.58
N ILE A 257 -1.18 -16.65 -2.68
CA ILE A 257 -0.78 -17.81 -3.50
C ILE A 257 -0.73 -17.41 -4.98
N ARG A 258 -1.76 -16.72 -5.48
CA ARG A 258 -1.78 -16.21 -6.86
C ARG A 258 -0.61 -15.28 -7.17
N MET A 259 -0.27 -14.39 -6.24
CA MET A 259 0.90 -13.50 -6.35
C MET A 259 2.22 -14.27 -6.51
N GLY A 260 2.36 -15.43 -5.85
CA GLY A 260 3.56 -16.27 -5.94
C GLY A 260 3.89 -16.76 -7.35
N HIS A 261 2.89 -16.87 -8.23
CA HIS A 261 3.09 -17.25 -9.63
C HIS A 261 3.64 -16.10 -10.49
N SER A 262 3.38 -14.84 -10.11
CA SER A 262 3.86 -13.64 -10.81
C SER A 262 5.07 -13.03 -10.10
N TYR A 263 6.16 -13.79 -10.00
CA TYR A 263 7.32 -13.43 -9.17
C TYR A 263 8.14 -12.23 -9.67
N THR A 264 7.96 -11.79 -10.91
CA THR A 264 8.62 -10.60 -11.48
C THR A 264 7.87 -9.31 -11.19
N ASP A 265 6.59 -9.39 -10.82
CA ASP A 265 5.79 -8.19 -10.54
C ASP A 265 6.28 -7.51 -9.27
N VAL A 266 6.41 -6.19 -9.28
CA VAL A 266 6.96 -5.47 -8.13
C VAL A 266 5.85 -4.94 -7.23
N LEU A 267 4.76 -4.43 -7.82
CA LEU A 267 3.68 -3.80 -7.06
C LEU A 267 2.89 -4.80 -6.18
N PRO A 268 2.51 -6.00 -6.66
CA PRO A 268 1.79 -6.98 -5.86
C PRO A 268 2.57 -7.41 -4.62
N TRP A 269 3.86 -7.68 -4.78
CA TRP A 269 4.75 -8.03 -3.66
C TRP A 269 4.91 -6.87 -2.69
N ALA A 270 5.09 -5.64 -3.18
CA ALA A 270 5.16 -4.45 -2.34
C ALA A 270 3.86 -4.24 -1.54
N ALA A 271 2.70 -4.48 -2.14
CA ALA A 271 1.40 -4.39 -1.48
C ALA A 271 1.21 -5.47 -0.40
N ALA A 272 1.72 -6.69 -0.65
CA ALA A 272 1.62 -7.80 0.29
C ALA A 272 2.48 -7.63 1.54
N MET A 273 3.65 -6.97 1.44
CA MET A 273 4.68 -6.91 2.50
C MET A 273 4.10 -6.64 3.89
N ARG A 274 3.37 -5.54 4.07
CA ARG A 274 2.86 -5.14 5.40
C ARG A 274 1.79 -6.08 5.95
N GLY A 275 0.98 -6.68 5.07
CA GLY A 275 0.00 -7.67 5.51
C GLY A 275 0.67 -8.98 5.91
N ILE A 276 1.72 -9.39 5.20
CA ILE A 276 2.54 -10.55 5.56
C ILE A 276 3.28 -10.29 6.88
N GLU A 277 3.88 -9.12 7.07
CA GLU A 277 4.53 -8.71 8.34
C GLU A 277 3.53 -8.76 9.49
N TYR A 278 2.35 -8.16 9.32
CA TYR A 278 1.30 -8.22 10.34
C TYR A 278 0.90 -9.66 10.69
N LEU A 279 0.66 -10.51 9.69
CA LEU A 279 0.35 -11.92 9.92
C LEU A 279 1.50 -12.65 10.62
N THR A 280 2.74 -12.36 10.24
CA THR A 280 3.93 -12.93 10.88
C THR A 280 3.99 -12.55 12.35
N ASP A 281 3.84 -11.27 12.68
CA ASP A 281 3.90 -10.76 14.05
C ASP A 281 2.77 -11.31 14.93
N MET A 282 1.56 -11.44 14.38
CA MET A 282 0.42 -12.00 15.11
C MET A 282 0.54 -13.51 15.32
N LEU A 283 1.12 -14.23 14.36
CA LEU A 283 1.20 -15.69 14.41
C LEU A 283 2.49 -16.19 15.07
N ILE A 284 3.57 -15.41 15.20
CA ILE A 284 4.90 -15.90 15.59
C ILE A 284 4.95 -16.71 16.91
N ARG A 285 3.98 -16.51 17.81
CA ARG A 285 3.86 -17.23 19.09
C ARG A 285 2.76 -18.30 19.10
N GLU A 286 2.06 -18.47 17.99
CA GLU A 286 0.96 -19.41 17.82
C GLU A 286 1.45 -20.70 17.14
N PRO A 287 0.88 -21.88 17.49
CA PRO A 287 1.23 -23.14 16.82
C PRO A 287 0.98 -23.11 15.30
N ALA A 288 0.02 -22.31 14.85
CA ALA A 288 -0.30 -22.14 13.43
C ALA A 288 0.85 -21.49 12.62
N PHE A 289 1.86 -20.91 13.28
CA PHE A 289 2.98 -20.25 12.61
C PHE A 289 3.77 -21.19 11.70
N ASP A 290 3.99 -22.44 12.11
CA ASP A 290 4.76 -23.39 11.30
C ASP A 290 4.04 -23.74 9.98
N SER A 291 2.71 -23.86 10.03
CA SER A 291 1.88 -24.03 8.84
C SER A 291 1.93 -22.78 7.95
N PHE A 292 1.79 -21.59 8.54
CA PHE A 292 1.90 -20.33 7.81
C PHE A 292 3.27 -20.15 7.15
N LYS A 293 4.35 -20.43 7.89
CA LYS A 293 5.73 -20.41 7.39
C LYS A 293 5.93 -21.37 6.22
N THR A 294 5.32 -22.56 6.27
CA THR A 294 5.37 -23.54 5.18
C THR A 294 4.68 -23.02 3.92
N VAL A 295 3.49 -22.43 4.05
CA VAL A 295 2.77 -21.80 2.93
C VAL A 295 3.57 -20.64 2.35
N MET A 296 4.08 -19.74 3.19
CA MET A 296 4.86 -18.59 2.73
C MET A 296 6.17 -19.00 2.06
N ARG A 297 6.83 -20.05 2.55
CA ARG A 297 8.01 -20.62 1.88
C ARG A 297 7.67 -21.10 0.48
N HIS A 298 6.53 -21.76 0.28
CA HIS A 298 6.09 -22.21 -1.04
C HIS A 298 5.85 -21.03 -1.99
N ILE A 299 5.21 -19.95 -1.51
CA ILE A 299 4.91 -18.74 -2.29
C ILE A 299 6.19 -18.00 -2.70
N VAL A 300 7.17 -17.87 -1.79
CA VAL A 300 8.38 -17.08 -2.00
C VAL A 300 9.46 -17.83 -2.80
N LEU A 301 9.43 -19.17 -2.79
CA LEU A 301 10.48 -20.00 -3.37
C LEU A 301 10.78 -19.70 -4.85
N PRO A 302 9.79 -19.63 -5.78
CA PRO A 302 10.07 -19.35 -7.19
C PRO A 302 10.73 -17.99 -7.39
N ALA A 303 10.23 -16.96 -6.68
CA ALA A 303 10.77 -15.61 -6.74
C ALA A 303 12.23 -15.56 -6.27
N PHE A 304 12.54 -16.24 -5.16
CA PHE A 304 13.90 -16.27 -4.65
C PHE A 304 14.85 -17.05 -5.56
N GLN A 305 14.39 -18.15 -6.18
CA GLN A 305 15.21 -18.90 -7.13
C GLN A 305 15.54 -18.09 -8.39
N HIS A 306 14.63 -17.23 -8.83
CA HIS A 306 14.84 -16.37 -9.99
C HIS A 306 15.73 -15.16 -9.68
N LEU A 307 15.47 -14.49 -8.55
CA LEU A 307 16.20 -13.29 -8.15
C LEU A 307 17.48 -13.68 -7.38
N GLY A 308 17.36 -14.13 -6.14
CA GLY A 308 18.51 -14.43 -5.28
C GLY A 308 19.27 -13.18 -4.82
N PHE A 309 20.53 -13.36 -4.38
CA PHE A 309 21.37 -12.29 -3.82
C PHE A 309 22.16 -11.49 -4.87
N ASP A 310 22.23 -11.98 -6.10
CA ASP A 310 23.09 -11.39 -7.13
C ASP A 310 22.35 -10.25 -7.84
N GLU A 311 22.63 -9.01 -7.41
CA GLU A 311 22.18 -7.79 -8.08
C GLU A 311 22.91 -7.63 -9.42
N LYS A 312 22.17 -7.51 -10.52
CA LYS A 312 22.76 -7.28 -11.85
C LYS A 312 22.85 -5.79 -12.14
N ASP A 313 23.84 -5.40 -12.96
CA ASP A 313 24.09 -3.99 -13.26
C ASP A 313 22.99 -3.34 -14.14
N ASP A 314 22.17 -4.14 -14.83
CA ASP A 314 21.07 -3.70 -15.68
C ASP A 314 19.72 -3.56 -14.96
N GLU A 315 19.65 -3.85 -13.65
CA GLU A 315 18.42 -3.74 -12.88
C GLU A 315 18.07 -2.30 -12.50
N THR A 316 16.80 -1.92 -12.70
CA THR A 316 16.27 -0.64 -12.21
C THR A 316 16.22 -0.63 -10.68
N HIS A 317 16.23 0.57 -10.09
CA HIS A 317 16.11 0.73 -8.63
C HIS A 317 14.91 -0.03 -8.03
N VAL A 318 13.79 -0.08 -8.74
CA VAL A 318 12.56 -0.74 -8.31
C VAL A 318 12.70 -2.26 -8.30
N GLN A 319 13.41 -2.82 -9.30
CA GLN A 319 13.75 -4.25 -9.34
C GLN A 319 14.72 -4.62 -8.20
N LEU A 320 15.70 -3.77 -7.89
CA LEU A 320 16.59 -3.98 -6.74
C LEU A 320 15.83 -4.00 -5.41
N LEU A 321 14.86 -3.09 -5.21
CA LEU A 321 13.99 -3.10 -4.03
C LEU A 321 13.10 -4.36 -3.98
N HIS A 322 12.59 -4.81 -5.12
CA HIS A 322 11.82 -6.04 -5.21
C HIS A 322 12.65 -7.27 -4.81
N ARG A 323 13.86 -7.38 -5.34
CA ARG A 323 14.85 -8.40 -4.94
C ARG A 323 15.11 -8.36 -3.44
N ALA A 324 15.35 -7.19 -2.87
CA ALA A 324 15.56 -7.05 -1.43
C ALA A 324 14.36 -7.58 -0.61
N ARG A 325 13.12 -7.27 -1.01
CA ARG A 325 11.90 -7.81 -0.38
C ARG A 325 11.81 -9.32 -0.48
N VAL A 326 12.04 -9.89 -1.67
CA VAL A 326 11.99 -11.34 -1.88
C VAL A 326 13.06 -12.06 -1.04
N VAL A 327 14.27 -11.53 -0.99
CA VAL A 327 15.36 -12.04 -0.14
C VAL A 327 14.99 -11.94 1.33
N GLN A 328 14.43 -10.81 1.77
CA GLN A 328 13.94 -10.63 3.14
C GLN A 328 12.89 -11.69 3.50
N LEU A 329 11.85 -11.86 2.69
CA LEU A 329 10.79 -12.85 2.93
C LEU A 329 11.34 -14.28 2.95
N ALA A 330 12.22 -14.64 2.01
CA ALA A 330 12.82 -15.98 1.94
C ALA A 330 13.63 -16.29 3.21
N CYS A 331 14.40 -15.32 3.69
CA CYS A 331 15.18 -15.46 4.91
C CYS A 331 14.31 -15.43 6.19
N THR A 332 13.22 -14.67 6.21
CA THR A 332 12.25 -14.64 7.33
C THR A 332 11.53 -15.97 7.47
N PHE A 333 11.06 -16.55 6.37
CA PHE A 333 10.38 -17.85 6.38
C PHE A 333 11.34 -19.06 6.35
N GLY A 334 12.64 -18.81 6.61
CA GLY A 334 13.65 -19.82 6.83
C GLY A 334 13.84 -20.73 5.63
N TYR A 335 14.13 -20.15 4.47
CA TYR A 335 14.64 -20.88 3.32
C TYR A 335 16.16 -21.03 3.43
N ASP A 336 16.65 -22.27 3.51
CA ASP A 336 18.04 -22.57 3.87
C ASP A 336 19.08 -21.93 2.94
N ARG A 337 18.81 -21.87 1.63
CA ARG A 337 19.73 -21.19 0.69
C ARG A 337 19.85 -19.70 1.00
N CYS A 338 18.77 -19.07 1.48
CA CYS A 338 18.80 -17.65 1.87
C CYS A 338 19.61 -17.46 3.15
N THR A 339 19.29 -18.23 4.19
CA THR A 339 19.93 -18.08 5.50
C THR A 339 21.41 -18.43 5.45
N ASN A 340 21.78 -19.52 4.77
CA ASN A 340 23.18 -19.91 4.58
C ASN A 340 23.98 -18.87 3.79
N ARG A 341 23.39 -18.30 2.73
CA ARG A 341 24.06 -17.25 1.93
C ARG A 341 24.24 -15.97 2.74
N ALA A 342 23.23 -15.55 3.50
CA ALA A 342 23.34 -14.39 4.38
C ALA A 342 24.44 -14.57 5.44
N GLN A 343 24.48 -15.72 6.13
CA GLN A 343 25.55 -16.03 7.08
C GLN A 343 26.93 -16.05 6.42
N PHE A 344 27.06 -16.64 5.23
CA PHE A 344 28.31 -16.64 4.49
C PHE A 344 28.81 -15.22 4.19
N LEU A 345 27.94 -14.36 3.64
CA LEU A 345 28.29 -12.97 3.31
C LEU A 345 28.73 -12.19 4.55
N PHE A 346 28.05 -12.38 5.69
CA PHE A 346 28.42 -11.73 6.94
C PHE A 346 29.77 -12.23 7.48
N ARG A 347 30.05 -13.53 7.39
CA ARG A 347 31.34 -14.11 7.80
C ARG A 347 32.51 -13.61 6.94
N GLU A 348 32.29 -13.42 5.65
CA GLU A 348 33.30 -12.81 4.77
C GLU A 348 33.60 -11.36 5.19
N TRP A 349 32.57 -10.59 5.58
CA TRP A 349 32.78 -9.25 6.11
C TRP A 349 33.54 -9.27 7.46
N ILE A 350 33.26 -10.22 8.35
CA ILE A 350 34.03 -10.39 9.59
C ILE A 350 35.51 -10.67 9.31
N ARG A 351 35.83 -11.48 8.29
CA ARG A 351 37.22 -11.79 7.90
C ARG A 351 37.97 -10.57 7.41
N ILE A 352 37.30 -9.66 6.70
CA ILE A 352 37.90 -8.43 6.16
C ILE A 352 37.04 -7.23 6.57
N PRO A 353 37.14 -6.77 7.84
CA PRO A 353 36.23 -5.74 8.38
C PRO A 353 36.23 -4.43 7.59
N LYS A 354 37.37 -4.09 6.97
CA LYS A 354 37.55 -2.87 6.17
C LYS A 354 36.81 -2.91 4.83
N ILE A 355 36.44 -4.08 4.32
CA ILE A 355 35.82 -4.25 3.01
C ILE A 355 34.49 -4.98 3.20
N ASN A 356 33.40 -4.20 3.16
CA ASN A 356 32.06 -4.75 3.22
C ASN A 356 31.48 -4.93 1.81
N ASN A 357 31.54 -6.16 1.31
CA ASN A 357 31.03 -6.51 -0.02
C ASN A 357 29.51 -6.73 -0.07
N ILE A 358 28.81 -6.56 1.05
CA ILE A 358 27.36 -6.73 1.11
C ILE A 358 26.70 -5.52 0.44
N LYS A 359 25.91 -5.79 -0.59
CA LYS A 359 25.19 -4.76 -1.34
C LYS A 359 24.26 -3.96 -0.43
N PRO A 360 24.15 -2.63 -0.59
CA PRO A 360 23.40 -1.78 0.32
C PRO A 360 21.95 -2.22 0.58
N ASN A 361 21.22 -2.64 -0.46
CA ASN A 361 19.82 -3.07 -0.32
C ASN A 361 19.66 -4.37 0.46
N LEU A 362 20.72 -5.19 0.54
CA LEU A 362 20.71 -6.50 1.17
C LEU A 362 21.28 -6.47 2.60
N LYS A 363 21.95 -5.39 3.00
CA LYS A 363 22.59 -5.26 4.33
C LYS A 363 21.61 -5.52 5.48
N GLY A 364 20.44 -4.89 5.45
CA GLY A 364 19.43 -5.08 6.49
C GLY A 364 19.06 -6.54 6.71
N THR A 365 18.78 -7.27 5.62
CA THR A 365 18.46 -8.71 5.69
C THR A 365 19.66 -9.54 6.12
N VAL A 366 20.84 -9.30 5.56
CA VAL A 366 22.05 -10.08 5.87
C VAL A 366 22.44 -9.92 7.34
N TYR A 367 22.44 -8.69 7.86
CA TYR A 367 22.80 -8.42 9.24
C TYR A 367 21.77 -9.02 10.20
N CYS A 368 20.47 -8.83 9.91
CA CYS A 368 19.39 -9.39 10.70
C CYS A 368 19.49 -10.92 10.80
N VAL A 369 19.69 -11.62 9.68
CA VAL A 369 19.81 -13.08 9.66
C VAL A 369 21.08 -13.56 10.38
N ALA A 370 22.22 -12.90 10.13
CA ALA A 370 23.48 -13.27 10.75
C ALA A 370 23.45 -13.10 12.28
N ILE A 371 22.78 -12.07 12.79
CA ILE A 371 22.63 -11.84 14.23
C ILE A 371 21.58 -12.78 14.84
N ARG A 372 20.45 -13.00 14.14
CA ARG A 372 19.36 -13.86 14.62
C ARG A 372 19.77 -15.32 14.77
N GLU A 373 20.54 -15.83 13.81
CA GLU A 373 20.99 -17.23 13.74
C GLU A 373 22.44 -17.41 14.21
N GLY A 374 23.18 -16.33 14.46
CA GLY A 374 24.56 -16.33 14.97
C GLY A 374 24.64 -16.27 16.49
N GLY A 375 25.83 -15.97 17.01
CA GLY A 375 26.09 -15.90 18.45
C GLY A 375 26.77 -14.60 18.89
N VAL A 376 27.47 -14.66 20.03
CA VAL A 376 28.13 -13.50 20.66
C VAL A 376 29.14 -12.84 19.72
N HIS A 377 29.81 -13.64 18.91
CA HIS A 377 30.86 -13.19 18.02
C HIS A 377 30.31 -12.28 16.91
N GLU A 378 29.28 -12.72 16.19
CA GLU A 378 28.60 -11.93 15.16
C GLU A 378 28.01 -10.64 15.74
N TRP A 379 27.37 -10.73 16.91
CA TRP A 379 26.77 -9.58 17.58
C TRP A 379 27.82 -8.53 17.99
N ARG A 380 28.91 -8.94 18.65
CA ARG A 380 29.99 -8.03 19.06
C ARG A 380 30.66 -7.35 17.87
N PHE A 381 30.83 -8.08 16.77
CA PHE A 381 31.37 -7.50 15.54
C PHE A 381 30.45 -6.40 15.00
N ALA A 382 29.15 -6.67 14.84
CA ALA A 382 28.18 -5.67 14.40
C ALA A 382 28.12 -4.46 15.35
N TYR A 383 28.15 -4.68 16.66
CA TYR A 383 28.17 -3.59 17.65
C TYR A 383 29.43 -2.73 17.56
N LYS A 384 30.61 -3.34 17.35
CA LYS A 384 31.84 -2.59 17.10
C LYS A 384 31.73 -1.73 15.84
N GLN A 385 31.20 -2.28 14.74
CA GLN A 385 31.00 -1.54 13.49
C GLN A 385 30.00 -0.39 13.67
N TYR A 386 28.95 -0.56 14.46
CA TYR A 386 28.01 0.49 14.82
C TYR A 386 28.67 1.68 15.55
N LEU A 387 29.59 1.40 16.47
CA LEU A 387 30.32 2.43 17.21
C LEU A 387 31.35 3.17 16.34
N GLU A 388 32.01 2.45 15.43
CA GLU A 388 33.09 2.99 14.58
C GLU A 388 32.58 3.74 13.35
N THR A 389 31.41 3.37 12.81
CA THR A 389 30.90 3.97 11.57
C THR A 389 30.45 5.43 11.77
N THR A 390 30.73 6.27 10.78
CA THR A 390 30.24 7.66 10.71
C THR A 390 28.98 7.80 9.87
N SER A 391 28.59 6.75 9.13
CA SER A 391 27.41 6.75 8.28
C SER A 391 26.15 6.48 9.10
N ALA A 392 25.20 7.42 9.08
CA ALA A 392 23.91 7.26 9.74
C ALA A 392 23.12 6.05 9.20
N SER A 393 23.14 5.84 7.87
CA SER A 393 22.46 4.71 7.24
C SER A 393 23.08 3.35 7.62
N GLU A 394 24.40 3.31 7.82
CA GLU A 394 25.08 2.10 8.30
C GLU A 394 24.76 1.83 9.79
N LYS A 395 24.64 2.88 10.61
CA LYS A 395 24.17 2.77 12.00
C LYS A 395 22.76 2.22 12.07
N GLU A 396 21.86 2.67 11.20
CA GLU A 396 20.49 2.17 11.11
C GLU A 396 20.47 0.69 10.71
N CYS A 397 21.27 0.28 9.73
CA CYS A 397 21.41 -1.14 9.37
C CYS A 397 21.96 -1.97 10.55
N CYS A 398 22.91 -1.44 11.30
CA CYS A 398 23.46 -2.12 12.48
C CYS A 398 22.53 -2.08 13.70
N SER A 399 21.43 -1.32 13.69
CA SER A 399 20.46 -1.29 14.79
C SER A 399 19.66 -2.60 14.95
N VAL A 400 19.80 -3.54 14.00
CA VAL A 400 19.26 -4.91 14.04
C VAL A 400 19.88 -5.80 15.13
N LEU A 401 20.78 -5.28 15.96
CA LEU A 401 21.30 -5.93 17.18
C LEU A 401 20.19 -6.37 18.16
N SER A 402 19.01 -5.72 18.10
CA SER A 402 17.83 -6.08 18.90
C SER A 402 17.18 -7.41 18.51
N VAL A 403 17.53 -7.99 17.36
CA VAL A 403 16.96 -9.25 16.83
C VAL A 403 17.65 -10.49 17.41
N ALA A 404 18.72 -10.31 18.21
CA ALA A 404 19.45 -11.42 18.81
C ALA A 404 18.53 -12.24 19.74
N ARG A 405 18.50 -13.57 19.58
CA ARG A 405 17.64 -14.47 20.38
C ARG A 405 18.00 -14.47 21.88
N GLU A 406 19.21 -14.07 22.26
CA GLU A 406 19.73 -14.14 23.64
C GLU A 406 20.30 -12.80 24.14
N ILE A 407 19.55 -11.69 24.02
CA ILE A 407 19.99 -10.32 24.40
C ILE A 407 20.70 -10.27 25.77
N HIS A 408 20.22 -11.03 26.76
CA HIS A 408 20.79 -11.10 28.11
C HIS A 408 22.23 -11.64 28.19
N ARG A 409 22.69 -12.42 27.21
CA ARG A 409 24.10 -12.87 27.14
C ARG A 409 25.02 -11.87 26.45
N TYR A 410 24.47 -10.88 25.75
CA TYR A 410 25.22 -9.99 24.87
C TYR A 410 25.51 -8.60 25.46
N SER A 411 24.82 -8.20 26.52
CA SER A 411 25.08 -6.94 27.24
C SER A 411 25.90 -7.19 28.51
N PRO A 412 27.11 -6.61 28.67
CA PRO A 412 27.88 -6.73 29.90
C PRO A 412 27.27 -5.98 31.10
N ASN A 413 26.24 -5.14 30.93
CA ASN A 413 25.78 -4.19 31.96
C ASN A 413 24.25 -3.97 32.02
N ILE A 414 23.43 -5.01 31.84
CA ILE A 414 22.01 -4.94 32.27
C ILE A 414 21.83 -5.89 33.45
N SER A 415 22.34 -5.47 34.60
CA SER A 415 22.04 -6.05 35.90
C SER A 415 20.88 -5.27 36.51
N THR A 416 19.75 -5.98 36.67
CA THR A 416 18.55 -5.71 37.50
C THR A 416 17.84 -4.37 37.35
#